data_AF-A0A654U7D7-F1
#
_entry.id   AF-A0A654U7D7-F1
#
_cell.length_a   1.000
_cell.length_b   1.000
_cell.length_c   1.000
_cell.angle_alpha   90.00
_cell.angle_beta   90.00
_cell.angle_gamma   90.00
#
_symmetry.space_group_name_H-M   'P 1'
#
loop_
_entity.id
_entity.type
_entity.pdbx_description
1 polymer ?
#
loop_
_entity_poly.entity_id
_entity_poly.type
_entity_poly.pdbx_seq_one_letter_code
_entity_poly.pdbx_strand_id
1 'polypeptide(L)' 'MGGANIPAEFLENFVRSSNLKFQDAYNAAGGHNAVFNFPPNGTHSWEYWGAQLNAMKGDLQSSLGAG' A
#
# COMPACT_ATOMS: atom_id res chain seq x y z
N MET A 1 -1.73 -27.39 15.64
CA MET A 1 -2.03 -26.06 15.08
C MET A 1 -0.74 -25.25 15.07
N GLY A 2 -0.30 -24.68 13.94
CA GLY A 2 0.86 -23.77 13.94
C GLY A 2 1.91 -23.95 12.83
N GLY A 3 1.51 -24.13 11.57
CA GLY A 3 2.45 -24.34 10.46
C GLY A 3 2.39 -23.35 9.30
N ALA A 4 1.47 -22.37 9.32
CA ALA A 4 1.12 -21.59 8.12
C ALA A 4 1.52 -20.10 8.14
N ASN A 5 2.07 -19.56 9.24
CA ASN A 5 2.22 -18.09 9.39
C ASN A 5 3.63 -17.51 9.13
N ILE A 6 4.71 -18.30 9.16
CA ILE A 6 6.07 -17.76 9.02
C ILE A 6 6.40 -17.23 7.60
N PRO A 7 5.98 -17.87 6.49
CA PRO A 7 6.32 -17.37 5.15
C PRO A 7 5.57 -16.07 4.77
N ALA A 8 4.33 -15.92 5.24
CA ALA A 8 3.47 -14.79 4.92
C ALA A 8 3.94 -13.49 5.62
N GLU A 9 4.25 -13.57 6.92
CA GLU A 9 4.83 -12.43 7.67
C GLU A 9 6.22 -12.03 7.16
N PHE A 10 6.99 -12.99 6.61
CA PHE A 10 8.29 -12.72 6.00
C PHE A 10 8.15 -12.01 4.64
N LEU A 11 7.26 -12.47 3.76
CA LEU A 11 7.00 -11.83 2.48
C LEU A 11 6.47 -10.40 2.66
N GLU A 12 5.57 -10.19 3.62
CA GLU A 12 5.00 -8.87 3.91
C GLU A 12 6.05 -7.90 4.48
N ASN A 13 6.93 -8.35 5.40
CA ASN A 13 8.08 -7.54 5.83
C ASN A 13 9.10 -7.31 4.71
N PHE A 14 9.33 -8.29 3.83
CA PHE A 14 10.25 -8.20 2.71
C PHE A 14 9.78 -7.15 1.69
N VAL A 15 8.50 -7.16 1.28
CA VAL A 15 7.98 -6.16 0.32
C VAL A 15 7.64 -4.82 0.97
N ARG A 16 7.38 -4.76 2.28
CA ARG A 16 7.21 -3.47 2.97
C ARG A 16 8.49 -2.65 2.92
N SER A 17 9.65 -3.31 2.99
CA SER A 17 10.95 -2.64 2.93
C SER A 17 11.21 -1.95 1.57
N SER A 18 10.78 -2.53 0.46
CA SER A 18 10.93 -1.92 -0.87
C SER A 18 9.94 -0.76 -1.08
N ASN A 19 8.72 -0.87 -0.55
CA ASN A 19 7.74 0.22 -0.60
C ASN A 19 8.19 1.46 0.18
N LEU A 20 8.79 1.28 1.36
CA LEU A 20 9.37 2.39 2.13
C LEU A 20 10.54 3.03 1.38
N LYS A 21 11.45 2.21 0.82
CA LYS A 21 12.56 2.73 -0.02
C LYS A 21 12.06 3.49 -1.24
N PHE A 22 10.95 3.05 -1.84
CA PHE A 22 10.33 3.75 -2.96
C PHE A 22 9.76 5.11 -2.52
N GLN A 23 9.07 5.18 -1.38
CA GLN A 23 8.62 6.45 -0.80
C GLN A 23 9.80 7.40 -0.55
N ASP A 24 10.87 6.90 0.07
CA ASP A 24 12.07 7.70 0.35
C ASP A 24 12.70 8.24 -0.94
N ALA A 25 12.86 7.39 -1.96
CA ALA A 25 13.40 7.80 -3.26
C ALA A 25 12.50 8.79 -3.99
N TYR A 26 11.18 8.59 -3.96
CA TYR A 26 10.19 9.50 -4.54
C TYR A 26 10.29 10.90 -3.92
N ASN A 27 10.32 10.98 -2.58
CA ASN A 27 10.45 12.23 -1.85
C ASN A 27 11.82 12.88 -2.09
N ALA A 28 12.91 12.11 -2.07
CA ALA A 28 14.26 12.60 -2.32
C ALA A 28 14.42 13.18 -3.73
N ALA A 29 13.66 12.66 -4.71
CA ALA A 29 13.62 13.19 -6.08
C ALA A 29 12.68 14.40 -6.24
N GLY A 30 12.05 14.90 -5.17
CA GLY A 30 11.13 16.05 -5.21
C GLY A 30 9.71 15.70 -5.63
N GLY A 31 9.33 14.42 -5.60
CA GLY A 31 7.95 13.99 -5.81
C GLY A 31 7.01 14.57 -4.75
N HIS A 32 5.82 14.98 -5.18
CA HIS A 32 4.86 15.72 -4.34
C HIS A 32 3.39 15.44 -4.69
N ASN A 33 3.11 14.37 -5.43
CA ASN A 33 1.77 13.99 -5.87
C ASN A 33 1.55 12.46 -5.76
N ALA A 34 1.84 11.90 -4.59
CA ALA A 34 1.62 10.48 -4.29
C ALA A 34 1.02 10.32 -2.91
N VAL A 35 0.12 9.33 -2.76
CA VAL A 35 -0.43 8.90 -1.48
C VAL A 35 0.21 7.56 -1.10
N PHE A 36 0.96 7.53 0.01
CA PHE A 36 1.59 6.32 0.53
C PHE A 36 0.82 5.82 1.77
N ASN A 37 0.15 4.67 1.65
CA ASN A 37 -0.59 4.04 2.74
C ASN A 37 0.15 2.79 3.25
N PHE A 38 0.81 2.89 4.41
CA PHE A 38 1.50 1.77 5.07
C PHE A 38 0.91 1.47 6.46
N PRO A 39 -0.35 1.04 6.54
CA PRO A 39 -1.00 0.74 7.81
C PRO A 39 -0.22 -0.32 8.60
N PRO A 40 -0.26 -0.30 9.96
CA PRO A 40 0.39 -1.31 10.80
C PRO A 40 -0.32 -2.68 10.75
N ASN A 41 -1.42 -2.77 9.98
CA ASN A 41 -2.25 -3.94 9.76
C ASN A 41 -2.52 -4.11 8.26
N GLY A 42 -2.69 -5.37 7.84
CA GLY A 42 -2.81 -5.75 6.44
C GLY A 42 -2.34 -7.18 6.29
N THR A 43 -2.93 -7.93 5.36
CA THR A 43 -2.32 -9.13 4.80
C THR A 43 -2.47 -9.09 3.28
N HIS A 44 -1.75 -9.94 2.56
CA HIS A 44 -1.86 -10.06 1.11
C HIS A 44 -3.16 -10.78 0.70
N SER A 45 -4.30 -10.13 0.95
CA SER A 45 -5.64 -10.67 0.73
C SER A 45 -6.58 -9.63 0.11
N TRP A 46 -7.61 -10.13 -0.59
CA TRP A 46 -8.57 -9.32 -1.34
C TRP A 46 -9.35 -8.33 -0.47
N GLU A 47 -9.62 -8.67 0.79
CA GLU A 47 -10.33 -7.79 1.73
C GLU A 47 -9.60 -6.44 1.90
N TYR A 48 -8.26 -6.48 2.00
CA TYR A 48 -7.46 -5.27 2.15
C TYR A 48 -7.35 -4.48 0.84
N TRP A 49 -7.24 -5.16 -0.30
CA TRP A 49 -7.22 -4.49 -1.61
C TRP A 49 -8.56 -3.85 -1.96
N GLY A 50 -9.66 -4.54 -1.67
CA GLY A 50 -11.02 -4.02 -1.87
C GLY A 50 -11.28 -2.78 -1.00
N ALA A 51 -10.81 -2.80 0.25
CA ALA A 51 -10.90 -1.64 1.13
C ALA A 51 -10.12 -0.42 0.58
N GLN A 52 -8.90 -0.62 0.08
CA GLN A 52 -8.11 0.45 -0.55
C GLN A 52 -8.77 0.99 -1.83
N LEU A 53 -9.29 0.11 -2.70
CA LEU A 53 -10.00 0.54 -3.91
C LEU A 53 -11.20 1.43 -3.60
N ASN A 54 -12.00 1.05 -2.61
CA ASN A 54 -13.15 1.85 -2.19
C ASN A 54 -12.71 3.21 -1.59
N ALA A 55 -11.63 3.22 -0.80
CA ALA A 55 -11.08 4.45 -0.24
C ALA A 55 -10.55 5.42 -1.30
N MET A 56 -9.98 4.90 -2.40
CA MET A 56 -9.42 5.72 -3.49
C MET A 56 -10.47 6.32 -4.42
N LYS A 57 -11.75 5.94 -4.31
CA LYS A 57 -12.79 6.35 -5.27
C LYS A 57 -12.87 7.88 -5.46
N GLY A 58 -12.93 8.65 -4.37
CA GLY A 58 -13.05 10.11 -4.45
C GLY A 58 -11.77 10.80 -4.96
N ASP A 59 -10.62 10.24 -4.62
CA ASP A 59 -9.31 10.72 -5.10
C ASP A 59 -9.17 10.50 -6.63
N LEU A 60 -9.59 9.32 -7.11
CA LEU A 60 -9.64 9.01 -8.54
C LEU A 60 -10.60 9.93 -9.29
N GLN A 61 -11.79 10.19 -8.74
CA GLN A 61 -12.75 11.12 -9.34
C GLN A 61 -12.16 12.52 -9.49
N SER A 62 -11.51 13.03 -8.45
CA SER A 62 -10.89 14.35 -8.45
C SER A 62 -9.71 14.43 -9.42
N SER A 63 -8.84 13.42 -9.41
CA SER A 63 -7.63 13.37 -10.25
C SER A 63 -7.94 13.19 -11.74
N LEU A 64 -9.03 12.48 -12.06
CA LEU A 64 -9.44 12.21 -13.44
C LEU A 64 -10.53 13.16 -13.95
N GLY A 65 -11.03 14.07 -13.12
CA GLY A 65 -12.10 15.01 -13.49
C GLY A 65 -13.46 14.35 -13.71
N ALA A 66 -13.73 13.23 -13.06
CA ALA A 66 -15.02 12.54 -13.10
C ALA A 66 -15.91 13.00 -11.94
N GLY A 67 -16.68 14.08 -12.17
CA GLY A 67 -17.68 14.63 -11.26
C GLY A 67 -19.10 14.51 -11.81
#